data_AF-H0VJT4-F1
#
_entry.id   AF-H0VJT4-F1
#
_cell.length_a   1.000
_cell.length_b   1.000
_cell.length_c   1.000
_cell.angle_alpha   90.00
_cell.angle_beta   90.00
_cell.angle_gamma   90.00
#
_symmetry.space_group_name_H-M   'P 1'
#
loop_
_entity.id
_entity.type
_entity.pdbx_description
1 polymer ?
#
loop_
_entity_poly.entity_id
_entity_poly.type
_entity_poly.pdbx_seq_one_letter_code
_entity_poly.pdbx_strand_id
1 'polypeptide(L)'
;MALTLAALLLWGLSGPGGWGCLQCDHLVLAALAELRAVLVPSHFHSPQLQARAQDLLLGMQGPFFRDYALGAFVGMAEVEQLEDVASFLHNQTQLLRDSDLTEGPLLEELVNFREEVIKEFKEVLRAYELKGTAQISKGHRPPLPFPTDAFLPFPLPDSSLAPSAFTYRKNRKLLLH
;
A
#
# COMPACT_ATOMS: atom_id res chain seq x y z
N MET A 1 8.69 32.43 8.71
CA MET A 1 9.43 32.33 7.44
C MET A 1 10.61 31.34 7.47
N ALA A 2 11.25 31.06 8.61
CA ALA A 2 12.37 30.10 8.67
C ALA A 2 11.96 28.63 8.86
N LEU A 3 10.80 28.37 9.47
CA LEU A 3 10.32 27.01 9.76
C LEU A 3 9.90 26.22 8.50
N THR A 4 9.43 26.91 7.46
CA THR A 4 9.01 26.29 6.19
C THR A 4 10.19 25.76 5.37
N LEU A 5 11.34 26.44 5.43
CA LEU A 5 12.57 26.01 4.76
C LEU A 5 13.21 24.80 5.46
N ALA A 6 13.15 24.75 6.79
CA ALA A 6 13.63 23.59 7.55
C ALA A 6 12.80 22.32 7.27
N ALA A 7 11.47 22.45 7.10
CA ALA A 7 10.60 21.34 6.73
C ALA A 7 10.90 20.80 5.32
N LEU A 8 11.16 21.69 4.35
CA LEU A 8 11.55 21.31 2.98
C LEU A 8 12.91 20.59 2.92
N LEU A 9 13.86 21.00 3.78
CA LEU A 9 15.19 20.36 3.84
C LEU A 9 15.15 18.98 4.52
N LEU A 10 14.23 18.75 5.45
CA LEU A 10 14.03 17.43 6.07
C LEU A 10 13.37 16.42 5.12
N TRP A 11 12.49 16.86 4.22
CA TRP A 11 11.96 16.00 3.15
C TRP A 11 13.01 15.63 2.10
N GLY A 12 14.05 16.44 1.92
CA GLY A 12 15.14 16.18 0.97
C GLY A 12 16.22 15.20 1.45
N LEU A 13 16.16 14.72 2.70
CA LEU A 13 17.15 13.78 3.26
C LEU A 13 16.73 12.31 3.20
N SER A 14 15.56 12.01 2.65
CA SER A 14 15.28 10.64 2.21
C SER A 14 16.10 10.38 0.95
N GLY A 15 17.27 9.77 1.12
CA GLY A 15 18.00 9.19 -0.01
C GLY A 15 17.08 8.23 -0.78
N PRO A 16 17.38 7.94 -2.06
CA PRO A 16 16.66 6.94 -2.85
C PRO A 16 17.00 5.53 -2.31
N GLY A 17 16.54 5.22 -1.11
CA GLY A 17 16.47 3.89 -0.57
C GLY A 17 15.01 3.50 -0.60
N GLY A 18 14.66 2.58 -1.51
CA GLY A 18 13.29 2.13 -1.71
C GLY A 18 12.65 1.73 -0.39
N TRP A 19 11.66 2.52 0.03
CA TRP A 19 10.88 2.24 1.21
C TRP A 19 10.09 0.98 0.88
N GLY A 20 10.27 -0.10 1.65
CA GLY A 20 9.60 -1.40 1.44
C GLY A 20 8.09 -1.39 1.70
N CYS A 21 7.41 -0.28 1.40
CA CYS A 21 5.97 -0.08 1.54
C CYS A 21 5.37 0.50 0.26
N LEU A 22 4.41 -0.22 -0.33
CA LEU A 22 3.74 0.18 -1.57
C LEU A 22 3.02 1.52 -1.42
N GLN A 23 2.36 1.76 -0.27
CA GLN A 23 1.67 3.03 -0.01
C GLN A 23 2.61 4.20 0.33
N CYS A 24 3.92 3.97 0.42
CA CYS A 24 4.91 5.04 0.58
C CYS A 24 5.49 5.49 -0.76
N ASP A 25 5.24 4.73 -1.82
CA ASP A 25 5.72 5.05 -3.15
C ASP A 25 4.97 6.27 -3.69
N HIS A 26 5.73 7.29 -4.05
CA HIS A 26 5.19 8.56 -4.54
C HIS A 26 4.42 8.43 -5.87
N LEU A 27 4.82 7.50 -6.75
CA LEU A 27 4.13 7.26 -8.01
C LEU A 27 2.78 6.58 -7.76
N VAL A 28 2.74 5.63 -6.82
CA VAL A 28 1.49 4.97 -6.39
C VAL A 28 0.52 5.98 -5.78
N LEU A 29 0.99 6.81 -4.84
CA LEU A 29 0.16 7.83 -4.20
C LEU A 29 -0.35 8.85 -5.22
N ALA A 30 0.50 9.32 -6.13
CA ALA A 30 0.12 10.26 -7.17
C ALA A 30 -0.92 9.66 -8.13
N ALA A 31 -0.73 8.41 -8.57
CA ALA A 31 -1.64 7.71 -9.46
C ALA A 31 -3.03 7.55 -8.83
N LEU A 32 -3.11 7.06 -7.60
CA LEU A 32 -4.40 6.90 -6.91
C LEU A 32 -5.05 8.26 -6.61
N ALA A 33 -4.26 9.28 -6.28
CA ALA A 33 -4.76 10.63 -6.08
C ALA A 33 -5.33 11.22 -7.39
N GLU A 34 -4.71 10.94 -8.53
CA GLU A 34 -5.19 11.34 -9.85
C GLU A 34 -6.54 10.69 -10.18
N LEU A 35 -6.67 9.37 -10.01
CA LEU A 35 -7.97 8.69 -10.20
C LEU A 35 -9.05 9.33 -9.32
N ARG A 36 -8.70 9.64 -8.06
CA ARG A 36 -9.64 10.18 -7.07
C ARG A 36 -10.06 11.62 -7.36
N ALA A 37 -9.11 12.46 -7.77
CA ALA A 37 -9.32 13.89 -7.94
C ALA A 37 -9.76 14.28 -9.36
N VAL A 38 -9.47 13.44 -10.36
CA VAL A 38 -9.75 13.72 -11.76
C VAL A 38 -10.81 12.76 -12.30
N LEU A 39 -10.51 11.46 -12.36
CA LEU A 39 -11.38 10.47 -13.00
C LEU A 39 -12.74 10.36 -12.30
N VAL A 40 -12.76 10.24 -10.96
CA VAL A 40 -14.02 10.08 -10.21
C VAL A 40 -14.99 11.24 -10.42
N PRO A 41 -14.60 12.53 -10.26
CA PRO A 41 -15.54 13.61 -10.48
C PRO A 41 -15.96 13.81 -11.94
N SER A 42 -15.19 13.38 -12.94
CA SER A 42 -15.58 13.53 -14.36
C SER A 42 -16.42 12.38 -14.91
N HIS A 43 -16.36 11.18 -14.34
CA HIS A 43 -17.06 9.98 -14.88
C HIS A 43 -18.22 9.47 -14.02
N PHE A 44 -18.47 10.09 -12.86
CA PHE A 44 -19.59 9.75 -11.98
C PHE A 44 -20.46 10.98 -11.69
N HIS A 45 -21.71 10.92 -12.15
CA HIS A 45 -22.78 11.87 -11.91
C HIS A 45 -23.69 11.41 -10.78
N SER A 46 -23.79 10.10 -10.52
CA SER A 46 -24.52 9.56 -9.37
C SER A 46 -23.74 9.83 -8.06
N PRO A 47 -24.31 10.58 -7.10
CA PRO A 47 -23.62 10.86 -5.83
C PRO A 47 -23.26 9.59 -5.05
N GLN A 48 -24.10 8.55 -5.14
CA GLN A 48 -23.88 7.29 -4.45
C GLN A 48 -22.70 6.51 -5.05
N LEU A 49 -22.62 6.43 -6.38
CA LEU A 49 -21.53 5.72 -7.06
C LEU A 49 -20.20 6.48 -6.92
N GLN A 50 -20.26 7.82 -7.04
CA GLN A 50 -19.12 8.68 -6.81
C GLN A 50 -18.54 8.49 -5.39
N ALA A 51 -19.38 8.47 -4.36
CA ALA A 51 -18.94 8.25 -2.98
C ALA A 51 -18.28 6.87 -2.81
N ARG A 52 -18.83 5.81 -3.42
CA ARG A 52 -18.23 4.47 -3.39
C ARG A 52 -16.86 4.44 -4.08
N ALA A 53 -16.72 5.08 -5.24
CA ALA A 53 -15.45 5.16 -5.96
C ALA A 53 -14.40 5.96 -5.16
N GLN A 54 -14.81 7.08 -4.54
CA GLN A 54 -13.97 7.86 -3.63
C GLN A 54 -13.44 7.01 -2.47
N ASP A 55 -14.34 6.33 -1.75
CA ASP A 55 -13.98 5.51 -0.58
C ASP A 55 -13.06 4.35 -0.96
N LEU A 56 -13.30 3.72 -2.10
CA LEU A 56 -12.45 2.65 -2.63
C LEU A 56 -11.01 3.12 -2.84
N LEU A 57 -10.84 4.22 -3.57
CA LEU A 57 -9.52 4.78 -3.88
C LEU A 57 -8.84 5.40 -2.65
N LEU A 58 -9.61 6.02 -1.74
CA LEU A 58 -9.11 6.52 -0.47
C LEU A 58 -8.58 5.39 0.40
N GLY A 59 -9.29 4.25 0.44
CA GLY A 59 -8.85 3.05 1.13
C GLY A 59 -7.48 2.58 0.63
N MET A 60 -7.30 2.54 -0.69
CA MET A 60 -6.02 2.16 -1.32
C MET A 60 -4.88 3.17 -1.09
N GLN A 61 -5.17 4.47 -1.09
CA GLN A 61 -4.19 5.52 -0.72
C GLN A 61 -3.80 5.48 0.75
N GLY A 62 -4.70 4.97 1.58
CA GLY A 62 -4.53 4.87 3.02
C GLY A 62 -3.72 3.65 3.44
N PRO A 63 -3.98 3.13 4.65
CA PRO A 63 -3.17 2.06 5.24
C PRO A 63 -3.46 0.67 4.69
N PHE A 64 -4.35 0.53 3.70
CA PHE A 64 -4.89 -0.77 3.29
C PHE A 64 -3.80 -1.80 2.95
N PHE A 65 -2.80 -1.47 2.14
CA PHE A 65 -1.74 -2.41 1.75
C PHE A 65 -0.86 -2.81 2.93
N ARG A 66 -0.53 -1.86 3.82
CA ARG A 66 0.19 -2.11 5.07
C ARG A 66 -0.57 -3.10 5.93
N ASP A 67 -1.84 -2.82 6.17
CA ASP A 67 -2.68 -3.61 7.07
C ASP A 67 -2.93 -5.00 6.48
N TYR A 68 -3.06 -5.11 5.16
CA TYR A 68 -3.10 -6.39 4.45
C TYR A 68 -1.80 -7.19 4.63
N ALA A 69 -0.64 -6.55 4.41
CA ALA A 69 0.65 -7.20 4.53
C ALA A 69 0.96 -7.65 5.96
N LEU A 70 0.63 -6.84 6.97
CA LEU A 70 0.83 -7.18 8.39
C LEU A 70 -0.24 -8.13 8.94
N GLY A 71 -1.46 -8.10 8.38
CA GLY A 71 -2.57 -8.94 8.83
C GLY A 71 -2.52 -10.37 8.28
N ALA A 72 -2.00 -10.55 7.05
CA ALA A 72 -1.99 -11.84 6.37
C ALA A 72 -0.58 -12.43 6.16
N PHE A 73 0.48 -11.62 6.27
CA PHE A 73 1.87 -11.99 5.98
C PHE A 73 2.82 -11.43 7.05
N VAL A 74 4.14 -11.63 6.87
CA VAL A 74 5.18 -11.03 7.72
C VAL A 74 5.39 -9.52 7.51
N GLY A 75 4.64 -8.89 6.60
CA GLY A 75 4.72 -7.45 6.34
C GLY A 75 5.98 -7.00 5.60
N MET A 76 6.71 -7.91 4.95
CA MET A 76 7.96 -7.61 4.25
C MET A 76 7.94 -8.12 2.82
N ALA A 77 8.61 -7.38 1.94
CA ALA A 77 8.78 -7.66 0.52
C ALA A 77 10.19 -7.25 0.08
N GLU A 78 10.66 -7.78 -1.04
CA GLU A 78 11.87 -7.26 -1.69
C GLU A 78 11.55 -5.94 -2.40
N VAL A 79 12.44 -4.96 -2.29
CA VAL A 79 12.22 -3.62 -2.85
C VAL A 79 11.99 -3.68 -4.36
N GLU A 80 12.83 -4.41 -5.09
CA GLU A 80 12.71 -4.58 -6.55
C GLU A 80 11.34 -5.15 -6.95
N GLN A 81 10.87 -6.19 -6.26
CA GLN A 81 9.56 -6.78 -6.52
C GLN A 81 8.41 -5.83 -6.16
N LEU A 82 8.61 -4.95 -5.18
CA LEU A 82 7.62 -3.95 -4.80
C LEU A 82 7.54 -2.81 -5.82
N GLU A 83 8.67 -2.45 -6.44
CA GLU A 83 8.75 -1.50 -7.55
C GLU A 83 8.00 -2.03 -8.79
N ASP A 84 8.05 -3.34 -9.04
CA ASP A 84 7.25 -3.98 -10.11
C ASP A 84 5.75 -3.81 -9.85
N VAL A 85 5.29 -4.01 -8.61
CA VAL A 85 3.89 -3.80 -8.22
C VAL A 85 3.49 -2.32 -8.33
N ALA A 86 4.37 -1.40 -7.93
CA ALA A 86 4.14 0.03 -8.07
C ALA A 86 3.99 0.44 -9.54
N SER A 87 4.85 -0.09 -10.41
CA SER A 87 4.81 0.13 -11.86
C SER A 87 3.54 -0.46 -12.47
N PHE A 88 3.14 -1.66 -12.06
CA PHE A 88 1.88 -2.28 -12.47
C PHE A 88 0.68 -1.40 -12.11
N LEU A 89 0.60 -0.93 -10.86
CA LEU A 89 -0.46 -0.05 -10.38
C LEU A 89 -0.53 1.24 -11.18
N HIS A 90 0.62 1.88 -11.42
CA HIS A 90 0.70 3.09 -12.21
C HIS A 90 0.20 2.87 -13.65
N ASN A 91 0.62 1.78 -14.29
CA ASN A 91 0.19 1.45 -15.66
C ASN A 91 -1.32 1.21 -15.74
N GLN A 92 -1.88 0.44 -14.80
CA GLN A 92 -3.33 0.21 -14.73
C GLN A 92 -4.12 1.50 -14.46
N THR A 93 -3.55 2.40 -13.67
CA THR A 93 -4.13 3.73 -13.45
C THR A 93 -4.22 4.54 -14.74
N GLN A 94 -3.19 4.50 -15.59
CA GLN A 94 -3.24 5.17 -16.90
C GLN A 94 -4.33 4.56 -17.80
N LEU A 95 -4.48 3.24 -17.81
CA LEU A 95 -5.53 2.57 -18.57
C LEU A 95 -6.95 2.96 -18.11
N LEU A 96 -7.16 3.05 -16.80
CA LEU A 96 -8.43 3.52 -16.23
C LEU A 96 -8.71 4.99 -16.59
N ARG A 97 -7.69 5.84 -16.51
CA ARG A 97 -7.77 7.27 -16.85
C ARG A 97 -8.17 7.49 -18.30
N ASP A 98 -7.61 6.71 -19.21
CA ASP A 98 -7.86 6.81 -20.65
C ASP A 98 -9.13 6.05 -21.08
N SER A 99 -9.85 5.43 -20.14
CA SER A 99 -11.08 4.69 -20.44
C SER A 99 -12.29 5.61 -20.63
N ASP A 100 -13.17 5.26 -21.56
CA ASP A 100 -14.45 5.93 -21.77
C ASP A 100 -15.57 5.42 -20.84
N LEU A 101 -15.23 4.57 -19.86
CA LEU A 101 -16.20 3.99 -18.92
C LEU A 101 -16.76 5.06 -17.98
N THR A 102 -18.03 4.92 -17.61
CA THR A 102 -18.71 5.83 -16.69
C THR A 102 -19.59 5.05 -15.72
N GLU A 103 -19.94 5.67 -14.59
CA GLU A 103 -20.89 5.12 -13.60
C GLU A 103 -20.58 3.67 -13.17
N GLY A 104 -21.59 2.78 -13.21
CA GLY A 104 -21.49 1.39 -12.76
C GLY A 104 -20.34 0.61 -13.39
N PRO A 105 -20.22 0.55 -14.73
CA PRO A 105 -19.10 -0.11 -15.41
C PRO A 105 -17.72 0.38 -14.96
N LEU A 106 -17.56 1.70 -14.75
CA LEU A 106 -16.29 2.23 -14.25
C LEU A 106 -16.04 1.83 -12.79
N LEU A 107 -17.08 1.80 -11.95
CA LEU A 107 -16.93 1.35 -10.56
C LEU A 107 -16.53 -0.13 -10.49
N GLU A 108 -17.11 -0.98 -11.34
CA GLU A 108 -16.71 -2.38 -11.46
C GLU A 108 -15.24 -2.51 -11.88
N GLU A 109 -14.79 -1.72 -12.85
CA GLU A 109 -13.39 -1.73 -13.26
C GLU A 109 -12.44 -1.22 -12.16
N LEU A 110 -12.85 -0.21 -11.37
CA LEU A 110 -12.08 0.23 -10.21
C LEU A 110 -11.97 -0.86 -9.11
N VAL A 111 -13.03 -1.65 -8.91
CA VAL A 111 -12.99 -2.80 -8.00
C VAL A 111 -12.06 -3.87 -8.54
N ASN A 112 -12.15 -4.20 -9.83
CA ASN A 112 -11.26 -5.15 -10.50
C ASN A 112 -9.78 -4.71 -10.43
N PHE A 113 -9.52 -3.42 -10.66
CA PHE A 113 -8.20 -2.82 -10.49
C PHE A 113 -7.62 -3.06 -9.10
N ARG A 114 -8.42 -2.82 -8.05
CA ARG A 114 -7.98 -3.11 -6.66
C ARG A 114 -7.66 -4.59 -6.47
N GLU A 115 -8.49 -5.49 -7.00
CA GLU A 115 -8.29 -6.93 -6.89
C GLU A 115 -6.99 -7.39 -7.57
N GLU A 116 -6.71 -6.93 -8.78
CA GLU A 116 -5.49 -7.26 -9.51
C GLU A 116 -4.24 -6.70 -8.83
N VAL A 117 -4.28 -5.46 -8.33
CA VAL A 117 -3.17 -4.89 -7.55
C VAL A 117 -2.92 -5.69 -6.27
N ILE A 118 -3.97 -6.10 -5.55
CA ILE A 118 -3.82 -6.96 -4.36
C ILE A 118 -3.20 -8.31 -4.74
N LYS A 119 -3.57 -8.87 -5.89
CA LYS A 119 -3.04 -10.15 -6.36
C LYS A 119 -1.55 -10.06 -6.64
N GLU A 120 -1.09 -9.07 -7.40
CA GLU A 120 0.34 -8.83 -7.65
C GLU A 120 1.10 -8.62 -6.33
N PHE A 121 0.58 -7.76 -5.45
CA PHE A 121 1.20 -7.49 -4.16
C PHE A 121 1.31 -8.74 -3.28
N LYS A 122 0.26 -9.57 -3.28
CA LYS A 122 0.23 -10.84 -2.55
C LYS A 122 1.25 -11.85 -3.06
N GLU A 123 1.53 -11.87 -4.37
CA GLU A 123 2.56 -12.75 -4.94
C GLU A 123 3.95 -12.38 -4.42
N VAL A 124 4.26 -11.08 -4.39
CA VAL A 124 5.51 -10.55 -3.84
C VAL A 124 5.67 -10.90 -2.35
N LEU A 125 4.63 -10.68 -1.54
CA LEU A 125 4.66 -11.03 -0.11
C LEU A 125 4.88 -12.55 0.10
N ARG A 126 4.25 -13.39 -0.71
CA ARG A 126 4.44 -14.85 -0.66
C ARG A 126 5.85 -15.26 -1.07
N ALA A 127 6.38 -14.66 -2.12
CA ALA A 127 7.74 -14.94 -2.60
C ALA A 127 8.76 -14.65 -1.50
N TYR A 128 8.59 -13.53 -0.78
CA TYR A 128 9.45 -13.18 0.36
C TYR A 128 9.41 -14.23 1.49
N GLU A 129 8.22 -14.66 1.91
CA GLU A 129 8.09 -15.69 2.95
C GLU A 129 8.69 -17.04 2.55
N LEU A 130 8.49 -17.45 1.29
CA LEU A 130 9.06 -18.68 0.76
C LEU A 130 10.60 -18.60 0.71
N LYS A 131 11.15 -17.44 0.33
CA LYS A 131 12.60 -17.22 0.36
C LYS A 131 13.14 -17.28 1.77
N GLY A 132 12.47 -16.64 2.75
CA GLY A 132 12.84 -16.69 4.16
C GLY A 132 12.85 -18.12 4.72
N THR A 133 11.81 -18.91 4.44
CA THR A 133 11.74 -20.32 4.88
C THR A 133 12.80 -21.20 4.21
N ALA A 134 13.11 -20.97 2.93
CA ALA A 134 14.17 -21.67 2.21
C ALA A 134 15.58 -21.31 2.72
N GLN A 135 15.79 -20.09 3.22
CA GLN A 135 17.07 -19.70 3.83
C GLN A 135 17.27 -20.36 5.19
N ILE A 136 16.22 -20.43 6.01
CA ILE A 136 16.24 -21.12 7.30
C ILE A 136 16.58 -22.60 7.12
N SER A 137 15.98 -23.28 6.12
CA SER A 137 16.27 -24.70 5.85
C SER A 137 17.69 -24.95 5.35
N LYS A 138 18.33 -23.95 4.72
CA LYS A 138 19.73 -23.98 4.30
C LYS A 138 20.72 -23.54 5.39
N GLY A 139 20.27 -23.43 6.64
CA GLY A 139 21.11 -22.99 7.76
C GLY A 139 21.58 -21.54 7.67
N HIS A 140 21.00 -20.74 6.77
CA HIS A 140 21.28 -19.31 6.70
C HIS A 140 20.44 -18.60 7.76
N ARG A 141 21.04 -17.62 8.43
CA ARG A 141 20.31 -16.73 9.34
C ARG A 141 19.22 -16.05 8.50
N PRO A 142 17.95 -16.02 8.95
CA PRO A 142 16.90 -15.30 8.24
C PRO A 142 17.37 -13.86 7.99
N PRO A 143 16.96 -13.22 6.88
CA PRO A 143 17.25 -11.81 6.67
C PRO A 143 16.78 -11.07 7.91
N LEU A 144 17.73 -10.46 8.61
CA LEU A 144 17.46 -9.70 9.81
C LEU A 144 16.46 -8.58 9.44
N PRO A 145 15.57 -8.17 10.36
CA PRO A 145 14.87 -6.92 10.18
C PRO A 145 15.94 -5.81 10.15
N PHE A 146 16.25 -5.30 8.96
CA PHE A 146 17.07 -4.09 8.82
C PHE A 146 16.23 -2.86 9.21
N PRO A 147 16.90 -1.77 9.63
CA PRO A 147 16.82 -1.23 10.98
C PRO A 147 15.48 -0.59 11.31
N THR A 148 15.15 -0.68 12.60
CA THR A 148 14.04 -0.06 13.35
C THR A 148 13.97 1.48 13.28
N ASP A 149 14.76 2.13 12.41
CA ASP A 149 14.96 3.57 12.41
C ASP A 149 14.02 4.33 11.45
N ALA A 150 13.15 3.62 10.73
CA ALA A 150 12.09 4.21 9.90
C ALA A 150 10.69 4.18 10.56
N PHE A 151 10.61 3.83 11.85
CA PHE A 151 9.43 4.15 12.64
C PHE A 151 9.58 5.56 13.20
N LEU A 152 9.24 6.57 12.38
CA LEU A 152 8.47 7.64 13.00
C LEU A 152 7.13 7.00 13.35
N PRO A 153 6.77 6.84 14.64
CA PRO A 153 5.42 6.46 14.97
C PRO A 153 4.52 7.54 14.35
N PHE A 154 3.77 7.17 13.31
CA PHE A 154 2.57 7.94 13.00
C PHE A 154 1.81 8.04 14.32
N PRO A 155 1.44 9.26 14.75
CA PRO A 155 0.87 9.47 16.07
C PRO A 155 -0.36 8.57 16.17
N LEU A 156 -0.25 7.55 17.02
CA LEU A 156 -1.41 6.84 17.51
C LEU A 156 -2.32 7.89 18.15
N PRO A 157 -3.64 7.88 17.89
CA PRO A 157 -4.53 8.68 18.70
C PRO A 157 -4.33 8.25 20.16
N ASP A 158 -4.01 9.24 21.01
CA ASP A 158 -3.85 9.10 22.45
C ASP A 158 -4.95 8.22 23.04
N SER A 159 -4.58 7.15 23.76
CA SER A 159 -4.84 7.05 25.20
C SER A 159 -4.38 5.70 25.80
N SER A 160 -3.40 5.81 26.69
CA SER A 160 -3.13 4.96 27.86
C SER A 160 -3.19 3.43 27.73
N LEU A 161 -2.01 2.79 27.64
CA LEU A 161 -1.56 1.61 28.41
C LEU A 161 -0.35 0.97 27.70
N ALA A 162 0.83 1.06 28.31
CA ALA A 162 2.01 0.27 27.92
C ALA A 162 2.04 -1.07 28.71
N PRO A 163 2.99 -1.97 28.44
CA PRO A 163 3.05 -2.82 27.25
C PRO A 163 3.09 -4.31 27.65
N SER A 164 2.45 -5.18 26.89
CA SER A 164 2.71 -6.62 26.97
C SER A 164 2.93 -7.15 25.57
N ALA A 165 4.12 -7.70 25.37
CA ALA A 165 4.55 -8.42 24.19
C ALA A 165 3.45 -9.36 23.69
N PHE A 166 2.84 -9.02 22.54
CA PHE A 166 1.91 -9.92 21.88
C PHE A 166 2.67 -10.78 20.89
N THR A 167 3.05 -11.97 21.36
CA THR A 167 3.25 -13.14 20.52
C THR A 167 1.96 -13.39 19.75
N TYR A 168 1.88 -13.03 18.46
CA TYR A 168 0.66 -13.30 17.69
C TYR A 168 0.69 -14.70 17.06
N ARG A 169 -0.19 -15.53 17.62
CA ARG A 169 -0.53 -16.89 17.24
C ARG A 169 -1.40 -16.83 15.98
N LYS A 170 -0.89 -17.44 14.91
CA LYS A 170 -1.57 -17.75 13.63
C LYS A 170 -3.02 -18.21 13.86
N ASN A 171 -4.00 -17.37 13.51
CA ASN A 171 -5.38 -17.80 13.31
C ASN A 171 -5.87 -17.33 11.94
N ARG A 172 -5.82 -18.30 11.03
CA ARG A 172 -6.21 -18.25 9.64
C ARG A 172 -7.72 -18.45 9.59
N LYS A 173 -8.50 -17.39 9.41
CA LYS A 173 -9.82 -17.42 8.74
C LYS A 173 -10.42 -16.01 8.66
N LEU A 174 -11.01 -15.76 7.48
CA LEU A 174 -11.92 -14.68 7.12
C LEU A 174 -11.27 -13.32 6.86
N LEU A 175 -11.11 -13.00 5.57
CA LEU A 175 -11.42 -11.69 4.99
C LEU A 175 -11.59 -11.89 3.48
N LEU A 176 -12.78 -12.35 3.11
CA LEU A 176 -13.39 -12.21 1.78
C LEU A 176 -14.84 -11.80 2.08
N HIS A 177 -15.12 -10.50 1.96
CA HIS A 177 -16.44 -9.92 1.71
C HIS A 177 -16.23 -8.47 1.27
#